data_AF-A0AAD1FP79-F1
#
_entry.id   AF-A0AAD1FP79-F1
#
_cell.length_a   1.000
_cell.length_b   1.000
_cell.length_c   1.000
_cell.angle_alpha   90.00
_cell.angle_beta   90.00
_cell.angle_gamma   90.00
#
_symmetry.space_group_name_H-M   'P 1'
#
loop_
_entity.id
_entity.type
_entity.pdbx_description
1 polymer ?
#
loop_
_entity_poly.entity_id
_entity_poly.type
_entity_poly.pdbx_seq_one_letter_code
_entity_poly.pdbx_strand_id
1 'polypeptide(L)'
;MNFSDKFKKIATDPRLTPKQKTLFLSLEADSAIEYPAISADVEKAMADGIICDMFEGHAPFKPRYVLPDYSKFLANGSIYLQLPPAEDLDDALNALTIIYHHVPSVTNYPVYLGQLDEMLLPYTQDVSTDELYKKLRRFWIMLDRTLPDAFMHVNIGPTDNIVCRTILQIDAELKQVAPN
;
A
#
# COMPACT_ATOMS: atom_id res chain seq x y z
N MET A 1 -0.52 20.27 25.89
CA MET A 1 -0.55 21.10 24.67
C MET A 1 -1.98 21.07 24.17
N ASN A 2 -2.63 22.20 23.94
CA ASN A 2 -4.02 22.19 23.48
C ASN A 2 -4.10 21.69 22.02
N PHE A 3 -5.28 21.26 21.56
CA PHE A 3 -5.44 20.74 20.19
C PHE A 3 -5.00 21.73 19.11
N SER A 4 -5.27 23.03 19.31
CA SER A 4 -4.91 24.10 18.37
C SER A 4 -3.40 24.18 18.15
N ASP A 5 -2.60 24.05 19.21
CA ASP A 5 -1.14 24.07 19.14
C ASP A 5 -0.59 22.86 18.37
N LYS A 6 -1.16 21.67 18.57
CA LYS A 6 -0.75 20.46 17.83
C LYS A 6 -1.03 20.60 16.34
N PHE A 7 -2.26 21.00 15.97
CA PHE A 7 -2.62 21.21 14.57
C PHE A 7 -1.77 22.30 13.91
N LYS A 8 -1.50 23.40 14.62
CA LYS A 8 -0.63 24.47 14.13
C LYS A 8 0.78 23.94 13.86
N LYS A 9 1.36 23.15 14.77
CA LYS A 9 2.68 22.53 14.56
C LYS A 9 2.72 21.70 13.29
N ILE A 10 1.72 20.83 13.06
CA ILE A 10 1.64 20.02 11.84
C ILE A 10 1.51 20.91 10.60
N ALA A 11 0.60 21.88 10.63
CA ALA A 11 0.33 22.76 9.49
C ALA A 11 1.55 23.60 9.10
N THR A 12 2.33 24.06 10.08
CA THR A 12 3.47 24.96 9.85
C THR A 12 4.83 24.26 9.74
N ASP A 13 4.93 22.94 9.98
CA ASP A 13 6.22 22.24 9.88
C ASP A 13 6.72 22.25 8.41
N PRO A 14 7.89 22.84 8.11
CA PRO A 14 8.41 22.91 6.75
C PRO A 14 9.02 21.58 6.28
N ARG A 15 9.24 20.61 7.18
CA ARG A 15 9.79 19.29 6.85
C ARG A 15 8.74 18.32 6.37
N LEU A 16 7.45 18.64 6.53
CA LEU A 16 6.34 17.79 6.14
C LEU A 16 5.79 18.20 4.78
N THR A 17 5.61 17.20 3.91
CA THR A 17 4.87 17.35 2.66
C THR A 17 3.37 17.59 2.92
N PRO A 18 2.62 18.13 1.96
CA PRO A 18 1.17 18.26 2.10
C PRO A 18 0.47 16.94 2.44
N LYS A 19 0.88 15.81 1.82
CA LYS A 19 0.33 14.47 2.13
C LYS A 19 0.56 14.06 3.59
N GLN A 20 1.78 14.26 4.09
CA GLN A 20 2.11 13.95 5.49
C GLN A 20 1.33 14.84 6.47
N LYS A 21 1.15 16.12 6.16
CA LYS A 21 0.33 17.03 6.97
C LYS A 21 -1.12 16.55 7.04
N THR A 22 -1.72 16.19 5.91
CA THR A 22 -3.08 15.64 5.87
C THR A 22 -3.20 14.37 6.72
N LEU A 23 -2.26 13.44 6.59
CA LEU A 23 -2.25 12.21 7.40
C LEU A 23 -2.16 12.53 8.90
N PHE A 24 -1.20 13.35 9.33
CA PHE A 24 -1.02 13.65 10.76
C PHE A 24 -2.18 14.44 11.35
N LEU A 25 -2.78 15.36 10.59
CA LEU A 25 -4.00 16.04 11.02
C LEU A 25 -5.15 15.04 11.19
N SER A 26 -5.29 14.08 10.27
CA SER A 26 -6.30 13.01 10.38
C SER A 26 -6.07 12.12 11.61
N LEU A 27 -4.83 11.76 11.93
CA LEU A 27 -4.50 10.94 13.10
C LEU A 27 -4.81 11.66 14.41
N GLU A 28 -4.52 12.95 14.50
CA GLU A 28 -4.87 13.76 15.68
C GLU A 28 -6.38 13.95 15.81
N ALA A 29 -7.12 14.00 14.69
CA ALA A 29 -8.59 14.05 14.72
C ALA A 29 -9.20 12.71 15.19
N ASP A 30 -8.69 11.58 14.70
CA ASP A 30 -9.09 10.24 15.14
C ASP A 30 -8.79 10.03 16.64
N SER A 31 -7.61 10.43 17.10
CA SER A 31 -7.21 10.36 18.51
C SER A 31 -8.00 11.31 19.42
N ALA A 32 -8.77 12.25 18.87
CA ALA A 32 -9.65 13.12 19.62
C ALA A 32 -11.05 12.52 19.85
N ILE A 33 -11.38 11.42 19.16
CA ILE A 33 -12.62 10.67 19.37
C ILE A 33 -12.53 9.95 20.72
N GLU A 34 -13.67 9.79 21.39
CA GLU A 34 -13.74 9.07 22.66
C GLU A 34 -13.24 7.63 22.48
N TYR A 35 -12.35 7.19 23.38
CA TYR A 35 -11.86 5.82 23.36
C TYR A 35 -13.00 4.85 23.72
N PRO A 36 -13.07 3.64 23.13
CA PRO A 36 -14.03 2.63 23.53
C PRO A 36 -13.93 2.34 25.03
N ALA A 37 -15.07 2.13 25.69
CA ALA A 37 -15.08 1.78 27.10
C ALA A 37 -14.30 0.48 27.34
N ILE A 38 -13.28 0.55 28.20
CA ILE A 38 -12.44 -0.58 28.61
C ILE A 38 -12.51 -0.76 30.13
N SER A 39 -12.19 -1.97 30.60
CA SER A 39 -12.14 -2.24 32.05
C SER A 39 -10.90 -1.60 32.69
N ALA A 40 -10.97 -1.28 33.98
CA ALA A 40 -9.84 -0.73 34.75
C ALA A 40 -8.57 -1.62 34.70
N ASP A 41 -8.72 -2.94 34.59
CA ASP A 41 -7.58 -3.86 34.45
C ASP A 41 -6.86 -3.67 33.10
N VAL A 42 -7.61 -3.38 32.03
CA VAL A 42 -7.04 -3.08 30.70
C VAL A 42 -6.36 -1.72 30.71
N GLU A 43 -6.99 -0.70 31.30
CA GLU A 43 -6.37 0.62 31.48
C GLU A 43 -5.03 0.52 32.21
N LYS A 44 -5.00 -0.24 33.31
CA LYS A 44 -3.78 -0.49 34.07
C LYS A 44 -2.74 -1.25 33.25
N ALA A 45 -3.14 -2.32 32.56
CA ALA A 45 -2.23 -3.10 31.72
C ALA A 45 -1.63 -2.26 30.57
N MET A 46 -2.40 -1.35 29.97
CA MET A 46 -1.89 -0.42 28.96
C MET A 46 -0.93 0.62 29.58
N ALA A 47 -1.27 1.18 30.75
CA ALA A 47 -0.41 2.13 31.47
C ALA A 47 0.92 1.50 31.92
N ASP A 48 0.89 0.23 32.33
CA ASP A 48 2.07 -0.56 32.72
C ASP A 48 2.87 -1.07 31.49
N GLY A 49 2.39 -0.82 30.26
CA GLY A 49 3.03 -1.25 29.01
C GLY A 49 2.92 -2.75 28.72
N ILE A 50 2.01 -3.46 29.40
CA ILE A 50 1.73 -4.89 29.21
C ILE A 50 0.89 -5.10 27.94
N ILE A 51 -0.03 -4.18 27.66
CA ILE A 51 -0.86 -4.17 26.43
C ILE A 51 -0.49 -2.93 25.60
N CYS A 52 -0.35 -3.13 24.29
CA CYS A 52 -0.17 -2.06 23.32
C CYS A 52 -1.29 -2.16 22.29
N ASP A 53 -2.05 -1.08 22.13
CA ASP A 53 -3.11 -0.95 21.11
C ASP A 53 -2.55 -0.48 19.75
N MET A 54 -1.22 -0.57 19.58
CA MET A 54 -0.50 -0.20 18.37
C MET A 54 -0.57 1.29 18.00
N PHE A 55 -1.14 2.13 18.86
CA PHE A 55 -1.29 3.57 18.65
C PHE A 55 -2.04 3.93 17.35
N GLU A 56 -3.06 3.14 16.97
CA GLU A 56 -3.80 3.29 15.71
C GLU A 56 -4.99 4.26 15.77
N GLY A 57 -5.11 5.04 16.84
CA GLY A 57 -6.23 5.94 17.07
C GLY A 57 -7.35 5.30 17.90
N HIS A 58 -8.32 6.13 18.28
CA HIS A 58 -9.39 5.72 19.18
C HIS A 58 -10.60 5.13 18.43
N ALA A 59 -10.78 5.48 17.16
CA ALA A 59 -11.88 4.99 16.33
C ALA A 59 -11.38 4.65 14.91
N PRO A 60 -10.63 3.53 14.75
CA PRO A 60 -10.06 3.16 13.47
C PRO A 60 -11.17 2.94 12.43
N PHE A 61 -11.15 3.75 11.37
CA PHE A 61 -12.14 3.73 10.28
C PHE A 61 -11.60 3.09 8.99
N LYS A 62 -10.38 2.57 9.04
CA LYS A 62 -9.69 1.92 7.93
C LYS A 62 -9.13 0.58 8.37
N PRO A 63 -9.20 -0.45 7.50
CA PRO A 63 -8.60 -1.74 7.81
C PRO A 63 -7.08 -1.62 7.93
N ARG A 64 -6.48 -2.47 8.75
CA ARG A 64 -5.01 -2.56 8.88
C ARG A 64 -4.37 -3.21 7.66
N TYR A 65 -4.93 -4.33 7.24
CA TYR A 65 -4.53 -5.07 6.06
C TYR A 65 -5.75 -5.44 5.24
N VAL A 66 -5.62 -5.32 3.93
CA VAL A 66 -6.59 -5.84 2.97
C VAL A 66 -5.82 -6.64 1.92
N LEU A 67 -6.49 -7.67 1.40
CA LEU A 67 -5.98 -8.51 0.34
C LEU A 67 -6.94 -8.36 -0.85
N PRO A 68 -6.83 -7.28 -1.65
CA PRO A 68 -7.70 -7.12 -2.81
C PRO A 68 -7.46 -8.26 -3.81
N ASP A 69 -8.54 -8.74 -4.42
CA ASP A 69 -8.47 -9.67 -5.53
C ASP A 69 -8.14 -8.89 -6.81
N TYR A 70 -6.84 -8.63 -7.00
CA TYR A 70 -6.35 -7.87 -8.13
C TYR A 70 -6.54 -8.61 -9.46
N SER A 71 -6.52 -9.94 -9.47
CA SER A 71 -6.84 -10.74 -10.67
C SER A 71 -8.27 -10.47 -11.13
N LYS A 72 -9.23 -10.45 -10.21
CA LYS A 72 -10.62 -10.08 -10.51
C LYS A 72 -10.75 -8.63 -10.97
N PHE A 73 -9.98 -7.71 -10.39
CA PHE A 73 -9.95 -6.32 -10.83
C PHE A 73 -9.40 -6.18 -12.26
N LEU A 74 -8.29 -6.85 -12.59
CA LEU A 74 -7.75 -6.84 -13.94
C LEU A 74 -8.70 -7.47 -14.97
N ALA A 75 -9.36 -8.57 -14.61
CA ALA A 75 -10.28 -9.28 -15.50
C ALA A 75 -11.60 -8.52 -15.76
N ASN A 76 -12.06 -7.68 -14.83
CA ASN A 76 -13.37 -7.01 -14.93
C ASN A 76 -13.28 -5.49 -15.07
N GLY A 77 -12.12 -4.89 -14.80
CA GLY A 77 -11.98 -3.46 -14.60
C GLY A 77 -12.69 -2.97 -13.35
N SER A 78 -13.07 -1.68 -13.35
CA SER A 78 -13.84 -1.06 -12.28
C SER A 78 -14.71 0.06 -12.82
N ILE A 79 -16.03 -0.11 -12.66
CA ILE A 79 -17.02 0.95 -12.97
C ILE A 79 -16.74 2.21 -12.15
N TYR A 80 -16.37 2.05 -10.87
CA TYR A 80 -16.09 3.17 -9.97
C TYR A 80 -14.87 3.98 -10.44
N LEU A 81 -13.80 3.31 -10.86
CA LEU A 81 -12.60 3.96 -11.39
C LEU A 81 -12.70 4.29 -12.88
N GLN A 82 -13.80 3.90 -13.53
CA GLN A 82 -14.01 4.02 -14.98
C GLN A 82 -12.88 3.35 -15.79
N LEU A 83 -12.42 2.19 -15.32
CA LEU A 83 -11.39 1.40 -15.97
C LEU A 83 -12.04 0.18 -16.63
N PRO A 84 -11.80 -0.09 -17.93
CA PRO A 84 -12.18 -1.35 -18.55
C PRO A 84 -11.32 -2.51 -17.99
N PRO A 85 -11.69 -3.77 -18.28
CA PRO A 85 -10.77 -4.90 -18.14
C PRO A 85 -9.44 -4.62 -18.83
N ALA A 86 -8.34 -5.14 -18.28
CA ALA A 86 -7.04 -5.08 -18.92
C ALA A 86 -7.01 -6.04 -20.13
N GLU A 87 -6.55 -5.55 -21.29
CA GLU A 87 -6.42 -6.36 -22.50
C GLU A 87 -4.96 -6.80 -22.72
N ASP A 88 -4.00 -5.97 -22.32
CA ASP A 88 -2.57 -6.23 -22.45
C ASP A 88 -1.77 -5.88 -21.18
N LEU A 89 -0.44 -6.05 -21.25
CA LEU A 89 0.45 -5.79 -20.13
C LEU A 89 0.47 -4.30 -19.73
N ASP A 90 0.36 -3.38 -20.69
CA ASP A 90 0.38 -1.95 -20.39
C ASP A 90 -0.90 -1.53 -19.66
N ASP A 91 -2.05 -2.06 -20.07
CA ASP A 91 -3.31 -1.91 -19.35
C ASP A 91 -3.21 -2.47 -17.93
N ALA A 92 -2.68 -3.68 -17.77
CA ALA A 92 -2.55 -4.32 -16.46
C ALA A 92 -1.66 -3.53 -15.52
N LEU A 93 -0.47 -3.12 -15.96
CA LEU A 93 0.46 -2.32 -15.14
C LEU A 93 -0.13 -0.95 -14.80
N ASN A 94 -0.82 -0.30 -15.72
CA ASN A 94 -1.47 0.98 -15.48
C ASN A 94 -2.64 0.83 -14.49
N ALA A 95 -3.50 -0.17 -14.68
CA ALA A 95 -4.62 -0.46 -13.79
C ALA A 95 -4.15 -0.76 -12.36
N LEU A 96 -3.09 -1.57 -12.20
CA LEU A 96 -2.48 -1.84 -10.89
C LEU A 96 -1.90 -0.56 -10.25
N THR A 97 -1.20 0.26 -11.04
CA THR A 97 -0.70 1.55 -10.56
C THR A 97 -1.83 2.42 -9.99
N ILE A 98 -2.98 2.45 -10.67
CA ILE A 98 -4.14 3.22 -10.22
C ILE A 98 -4.74 2.60 -8.96
N ILE A 99 -5.12 1.32 -8.98
CA ILE A 99 -5.85 0.71 -7.86
C ILE A 99 -5.03 0.73 -6.56
N TYR A 100 -3.71 0.57 -6.62
CA TYR A 100 -2.81 0.64 -5.46
C TYR A 100 -2.94 1.95 -4.68
N HIS A 101 -3.24 3.07 -5.35
CA HIS A 101 -3.46 4.35 -4.69
C HIS A 101 -4.86 4.50 -4.05
N HIS A 102 -5.74 3.51 -4.26
CA HIS A 102 -7.10 3.47 -3.71
C HIS A 102 -7.30 2.36 -2.66
N VAL A 103 -6.30 1.52 -2.43
CA VAL A 103 -6.38 0.45 -1.42
C VAL A 103 -6.28 1.08 -0.02
N PRO A 104 -7.30 0.90 0.83
CA PRO A 104 -7.28 1.46 2.18
C PRO A 104 -6.34 0.66 3.09
N SER A 105 -5.61 1.37 3.95
CA SER A 105 -4.69 0.80 4.93
C SER A 105 -4.43 1.81 6.03
N VAL A 106 -4.01 1.34 7.21
CA VAL A 106 -3.58 2.20 8.33
C VAL A 106 -2.46 3.16 7.95
N THR A 107 -1.61 2.81 6.97
CA THR A 107 -0.53 3.65 6.45
C THR A 107 -0.97 4.57 5.30
N ASN A 108 -2.21 4.43 4.83
CA ASN A 108 -2.73 4.99 3.56
C ASN A 108 -1.99 4.50 2.30
N TYR A 109 -1.20 3.42 2.41
CA TYR A 109 -0.56 2.73 1.30
C TYR A 109 -0.95 1.25 1.29
N PRO A 110 -1.04 0.61 0.12
CA PRO A 110 -1.30 -0.81 0.04
C PRO A 110 -0.13 -1.58 0.65
N VAL A 111 -0.44 -2.51 1.54
CA VAL A 111 0.56 -3.43 2.09
C VAL A 111 0.75 -4.63 1.15
N TYR A 112 -0.33 -5.16 0.58
CA TYR A 112 -0.26 -6.31 -0.32
C TYR A 112 -0.48 -5.88 -1.76
N LEU A 113 0.46 -6.22 -2.64
CA LEU A 113 0.43 -5.91 -4.07
C LEU A 113 0.06 -7.10 -4.97
N GLY A 114 -0.47 -8.18 -4.40
CA GLY A 114 -0.88 -9.33 -5.19
C GLY A 114 0.21 -10.38 -5.40
N GLN A 115 -0.21 -11.50 -6.01
CA GLN A 115 0.67 -12.52 -6.54
C GLN A 115 1.03 -12.12 -7.97
N LEU A 116 1.96 -11.17 -8.05
CA LEU A 116 2.12 -10.29 -9.22
C LEU A 116 2.56 -11.05 -10.47
N ASP A 117 3.37 -12.09 -10.29
CA ASP A 117 3.81 -12.93 -11.40
C ASP A 117 2.65 -13.70 -12.06
N GLU A 118 1.81 -14.36 -11.26
CA GLU A 118 0.64 -15.08 -11.75
C GLU A 118 -0.42 -14.13 -12.33
N MET A 119 -0.61 -12.98 -11.70
CA MET A 119 -1.55 -11.95 -12.16
C MET A 119 -1.17 -11.36 -13.52
N LEU A 120 0.13 -11.14 -13.76
CA LEU A 120 0.61 -10.50 -14.99
C LEU A 120 0.85 -11.50 -16.12
N LEU A 121 1.13 -12.77 -15.81
CA LEU A 121 1.48 -13.80 -16.80
C LEU A 121 0.51 -13.91 -17.99
N PRO A 122 -0.83 -13.84 -17.82
CA PRO A 122 -1.77 -13.88 -18.96
C PRO A 122 -1.56 -12.75 -19.97
N TYR A 123 -1.00 -11.63 -19.54
CA TYR A 123 -0.82 -10.43 -20.35
C TYR A 123 0.55 -10.35 -21.04
N THR A 124 1.41 -11.37 -20.87
CA THR A 124 2.78 -11.35 -21.42
C THR A 124 2.99 -12.18 -22.68
N GLN A 125 1.93 -12.79 -23.24
CA GLN A 125 2.05 -13.77 -24.33
C GLN A 125 2.79 -13.20 -25.57
N ASP A 126 2.49 -11.96 -25.95
CA ASP A 126 3.07 -11.30 -27.12
C ASP A 126 4.16 -10.26 -26.76
N VAL A 127 4.64 -10.29 -25.51
CA VAL A 127 5.65 -9.35 -25.02
C VAL A 127 7.02 -10.02 -25.05
N SER A 128 7.99 -9.40 -25.74
CA SER A 128 9.36 -9.91 -25.75
C SER A 128 10.00 -9.83 -24.36
N THR A 129 10.96 -10.71 -24.04
CA THR A 129 11.66 -10.69 -22.74
C THR A 129 12.30 -9.34 -22.43
N ASP A 130 12.88 -8.68 -23.43
CA ASP A 130 13.50 -7.36 -23.29
C ASP A 130 12.48 -6.26 -22.96
N GLU A 131 11.29 -6.32 -23.57
CA GLU A 131 10.21 -5.39 -23.28
C GLU A 131 9.61 -5.64 -21.91
N LEU A 132 9.38 -6.91 -21.56
CA LEU A 132 8.89 -7.31 -20.24
C LEU A 132 9.82 -6.79 -19.15
N TYR A 133 11.13 -7.03 -19.27
CA TYR A 133 12.13 -6.51 -18.34
C TYR A 133 12.05 -4.98 -18.23
N LYS A 134 12.02 -4.25 -19.35
CA LYS A 134 11.96 -2.78 -19.33
C LYS A 134 10.70 -2.26 -18.65
N LYS A 135 9.54 -2.86 -18.93
CA LYS A 135 8.24 -2.47 -18.37
C LYS A 135 8.18 -2.78 -16.88
N LEU A 136 8.50 -4.01 -16.48
CA LEU A 136 8.52 -4.41 -15.07
C LEU A 136 9.55 -3.62 -14.26
N ARG A 137 10.73 -3.33 -14.81
CA ARG A 137 11.74 -2.53 -14.10
C ARG A 137 11.24 -1.12 -13.80
N ARG A 138 10.54 -0.50 -14.74
CA ARG A 138 9.91 0.82 -14.54
C ARG A 138 8.80 0.74 -13.50
N PHE A 139 7.97 -0.29 -13.57
CA PHE A 139 6.92 -0.55 -12.59
C PHE A 139 7.50 -0.73 -11.19
N TRP A 140 8.54 -1.55 -11.03
CA TRP A 140 9.22 -1.78 -9.75
C TRP A 140 9.74 -0.49 -9.12
N ILE A 141 10.45 0.34 -9.91
CA ILE A 141 10.91 1.66 -9.47
C ILE A 141 9.72 2.54 -9.04
N MET A 142 8.63 2.51 -9.79
CA MET A 142 7.43 3.30 -9.47
C MET A 142 6.85 2.90 -8.12
N LEU A 143 6.78 1.60 -7.81
CA LEU A 143 6.30 1.11 -6.51
C LEU A 143 7.12 1.71 -5.36
N ASP A 144 8.45 1.58 -5.38
CA ASP A 144 9.33 2.12 -4.32
C ASP A 144 9.25 3.65 -4.20
N ARG A 145 9.09 4.36 -5.33
CA ARG A 145 9.04 5.84 -5.33
C ARG A 145 7.69 6.43 -4.92
N THR A 146 6.60 5.68 -5.06
CA THR A 146 5.24 6.23 -4.88
C THR A 146 4.50 5.64 -3.69
N LEU A 147 4.89 4.44 -3.24
CA LEU A 147 4.28 3.70 -2.14
C LEU A 147 5.34 3.43 -1.05
N PRO A 148 5.82 4.46 -0.33
CA PRO A 148 6.90 4.32 0.66
C PRO A 148 6.36 3.71 1.97
N ASP A 149 6.02 2.42 1.93
CA ASP A 149 5.57 1.65 3.07
C ASP A 149 6.51 0.46 3.31
N ALA A 150 7.11 0.42 4.51
CA ALA A 150 8.05 -0.63 4.90
C ALA A 150 7.41 -2.02 5.01
N PHE A 151 6.08 -2.10 5.07
CA PHE A 151 5.34 -3.37 5.11
C PHE A 151 4.83 -3.81 3.74
N MET A 152 5.02 -2.99 2.70
CA MET A 152 4.59 -3.32 1.35
C MET A 152 5.34 -4.55 0.84
N HIS A 153 4.61 -5.52 0.28
CA HIS A 153 5.17 -6.75 -0.26
C HIS A 153 4.44 -7.21 -1.52
N VAL A 154 5.19 -7.95 -2.34
CA VAL A 154 4.70 -8.63 -3.54
C VAL A 154 4.90 -10.14 -3.36
N ASN A 155 3.87 -10.93 -3.65
CA ASN A 155 4.04 -12.38 -3.74
C ASN A 155 4.49 -12.76 -5.16
N ILE A 156 5.45 -13.68 -5.23
CA ILE A 156 5.88 -14.33 -6.47
C ILE A 156 6.07 -15.83 -6.24
N GLY A 157 5.89 -16.64 -7.29
CA GLY A 157 5.94 -18.09 -7.18
C GLY A 157 4.67 -18.67 -6.52
N PRO A 158 4.64 -19.98 -6.22
CA PRO A 158 5.74 -20.95 -6.33
C PRO A 158 6.00 -21.41 -7.77
N THR A 159 5.14 -21.05 -8.72
CA THR A 159 5.26 -21.45 -10.11
C THR A 159 6.37 -20.68 -10.81
N ASP A 160 7.34 -21.40 -11.36
CA ASP A 160 8.38 -20.80 -12.18
C ASP A 160 7.81 -20.30 -13.51
N ASN A 161 7.93 -19.00 -13.76
CA ASN A 161 7.44 -18.33 -14.96
C ASN A 161 8.32 -17.12 -15.33
N ILE A 162 8.13 -16.60 -16.54
CA ILE A 162 8.98 -15.52 -17.07
C ILE A 162 8.85 -14.22 -16.26
N VAL A 163 7.66 -13.90 -15.73
CA VAL A 163 7.44 -12.71 -14.91
C VAL A 163 8.17 -12.84 -13.58
N CYS A 164 8.03 -13.97 -12.90
CA CYS A 164 8.71 -14.28 -11.64
C CYS A 164 10.22 -14.14 -11.77
N ARG A 165 10.83 -14.80 -12.76
CA ARG A 165 12.28 -14.69 -13.03
C ARG A 165 12.71 -13.26 -13.33
N THR A 166 11.91 -12.51 -14.08
CA THR A 166 12.22 -11.12 -14.44
C THR A 166 12.15 -10.20 -13.22
N ILE A 167 11.15 -10.36 -12.36
CA ILE A 167 11.03 -9.62 -11.09
C ILE A 167 12.24 -9.91 -10.20
N LEU A 168 12.60 -11.19 -10.01
CA LEU A 168 13.77 -11.57 -9.20
C LEU A 168 15.07 -10.96 -9.73
N GLN A 169 15.26 -10.94 -11.06
CA GLN A 169 16.41 -10.28 -11.67
C GLN A 169 16.42 -8.77 -11.37
N ILE A 170 15.29 -8.10 -11.60
CA ILE A 170 15.13 -6.66 -11.37
C ILE A 170 15.40 -6.32 -9.90
N ASP A 171 14.83 -7.08 -8.98
CA ASP A 171 14.97 -6.85 -7.54
C ASP A 171 16.43 -6.98 -7.09
N ALA A 172 17.11 -8.04 -7.53
CA ALA A 172 18.53 -8.26 -7.25
C ALA A 172 19.44 -7.14 -7.78
N GLU A 173 19.08 -6.53 -8.92
CA GLU A 173 19.79 -5.40 -9.52
C GLU A 173 19.50 -4.06 -8.82
N LEU A 174 18.23 -3.80 -8.49
CA LEU A 174 17.78 -2.51 -7.97
C LEU A 174 18.03 -2.35 -6.48
N LYS A 175 17.93 -3.43 -5.69
CA LYS A 175 18.14 -3.44 -4.23
C LYS A 175 17.39 -2.32 -3.51
N GLN A 176 16.11 -2.19 -3.86
CA GLN A 176 15.22 -1.17 -3.30
C GLN A 176 14.74 -1.57 -1.92
N VAL A 177 14.14 -0.63 -1.21
CA VAL A 177 13.62 -0.89 0.14
C VAL A 177 12.27 -1.59 0.07
N ALA A 178 11.44 -1.26 -0.92
CA ALA A 178 10.15 -1.88 -1.15
C ALA A 178 9.87 -2.06 -2.66
N PRO A 179 8.94 -2.95 -3.06
CA PRO A 179 8.26 -3.93 -2.20
C PRO A 179 9.24 -5.01 -1.67
N ASN A 180 8.95 -5.53 -0.48
CA ASN A 180 9.64 -6.70 0.09
C ASN A 180 9.18 -8.01 -0.53
#